data_AF-X1VB34-F1
#
_entry.id   AF-X1VB34-F1
#
_cell.length_a   1.000
_cell.length_b   1.000
_cell.length_c   1.000
_cell.angle_alpha   90.00
_cell.angle_beta   90.00
_cell.angle_gamma   90.00
#
_symmetry.space_group_name_H-M   'P 1'
#
loop_
_entity.id
_entity.type
_entity.pdbx_description
1 polymer ?
#
loop_
_entity_poly.entity_id
_entity_poly.type
_entity_poly.pdbx_seq_one_letter_code
_entity_poly.pdbx_strand_id
1 'polypeptide(L)'
;MGLVERIIKRFFPNGLSDEEMAGIMLDWRACWEVSKIKSKSSPAFFKAIGNLLPAGCTLCIEGTNICDEVKAFLEGHSVDEICKVQLGTYWPRPEVYHAVASDEVFSALAELSERRAIPEICDHIYVYKNKEVLLSWNDAFSIPLYVSKRVAESSLKAFCQTLG
;
A
#
# COMPACT_ATOMS: atom_id res chain seq x y z
N MET A 1 14.55 -23.79 -12.75
CA MET A 1 15.00 -22.88 -11.67
C MET A 1 16.24 -22.14 -12.14
N GLY A 2 16.16 -20.81 -12.27
CA GLY A 2 17.25 -19.96 -12.75
C GLY A 2 18.40 -19.84 -11.73
N LEU A 3 19.57 -19.35 -12.15
CA LEU A 3 20.73 -19.16 -11.25
C LEU A 3 20.43 -18.16 -10.12
N VAL A 4 19.71 -17.08 -10.42
CA VAL A 4 19.32 -16.04 -9.45
C VAL A 4 18.38 -16.58 -8.38
N GLU A 5 17.37 -17.35 -8.78
CA GLU A 5 16.38 -17.95 -7.88
C GLU A 5 17.03 -18.91 -6.86
N ARG A 6 18.04 -19.67 -7.30
CA ARG A 6 18.85 -20.54 -6.41
C ARG A 6 19.64 -19.76 -5.38
N ILE A 7 20.17 -18.59 -5.76
CA ILE A 7 20.95 -17.74 -4.86
C ILE A 7 20.02 -17.12 -3.82
N ILE A 8 18.88 -16.56 -4.24
CA ILE A 8 17.91 -15.94 -3.33
C ILE A 8 17.40 -16.96 -2.31
N LYS A 9 16.96 -18.15 -2.75
CA LYS A 9 16.48 -19.21 -1.84
C LYS A 9 17.56 -19.70 -0.88
N ARG A 10 18.84 -19.63 -1.25
CA ARG A 10 19.95 -20.01 -0.36
C ARG A 10 20.17 -19.01 0.77
N PHE A 11 20.05 -17.72 0.50
CA PHE A 11 20.27 -16.67 1.51
C PHE A 11 19.00 -16.36 2.32
N PHE A 12 17.82 -16.58 1.74
CA PHE A 12 16.53 -16.27 2.33
C PHE A 12 15.60 -17.49 2.24
N PRO A 13 15.89 -18.58 2.98
CA PRO A 13 15.16 -19.84 2.87
C PRO A 13 13.70 -19.76 3.31
N ASN A 14 13.34 -18.72 4.09
CA ASN A 14 11.98 -18.47 4.58
C ASN A 14 11.29 -17.30 3.86
N GLY A 15 11.83 -16.88 2.70
CA GLY A 15 11.16 -15.88 1.86
C GLY A 15 9.86 -16.41 1.26
N LEU A 16 9.06 -15.50 0.71
CA LEU A 16 7.85 -15.86 -0.01
C LEU A 16 8.18 -16.65 -1.29
N SER A 17 7.41 -17.70 -1.59
CA SER A 17 7.50 -18.40 -2.88
C SER A 17 6.99 -17.52 -4.03
N ASP A 18 7.27 -17.91 -5.28
CA ASP A 18 6.77 -17.20 -6.46
C ASP A 18 5.24 -17.15 -6.51
N GLU A 19 4.57 -18.21 -6.05
CA GLU A 19 3.11 -18.26 -5.91
C GLU A 19 2.63 -17.29 -4.82
N GLU A 20 3.36 -17.19 -3.71
CA GLU A 20 3.09 -16.23 -2.64
C GLU A 20 3.26 -14.78 -3.11
N MET A 21 4.25 -14.51 -3.97
CA MET A 21 4.52 -13.19 -4.57
C MET A 21 3.59 -12.84 -5.75
N ALA A 22 2.88 -13.82 -6.32
CA ALA A 22 1.97 -13.58 -7.43
C ALA A 22 0.68 -12.87 -6.95
N GLY A 23 0.10 -12.05 -7.82
CA GLY A 23 -1.15 -11.35 -7.52
C GLY A 23 -1.49 -10.31 -8.58
N ILE A 24 -2.58 -9.57 -8.35
CA ILE A 24 -2.92 -8.39 -9.14
C ILE A 24 -1.87 -7.30 -8.90
N MET A 25 -1.55 -6.55 -9.94
CA MET A 25 -0.57 -5.47 -9.90
C MET A 25 -1.09 -4.26 -10.67
N LEU A 26 -0.50 -3.11 -10.41
CA LEU A 26 -0.77 -1.90 -11.19
C LEU A 26 -0.32 -2.11 -12.65
N ASP A 27 -1.12 -1.63 -13.60
CA ASP A 27 -0.67 -1.53 -14.99
C ASP A 27 0.30 -0.36 -15.14
N TRP A 28 1.60 -0.68 -15.09
CA TRP A 28 2.71 0.27 -15.21
C TRP A 28 2.74 1.06 -16.52
N ARG A 29 2.02 0.61 -17.57
CA ARG A 29 1.93 1.33 -18.85
C ARG A 29 0.88 2.45 -18.80
N ALA A 30 -0.01 2.41 -17.83
CA ALA A 30 -1.16 3.29 -17.71
C ALA A 30 -1.28 3.89 -16.29
N CYS A 31 -0.17 4.38 -15.75
CA CYS A 31 -0.14 5.06 -14.45
C CYS A 31 0.42 6.49 -14.53
N TRP A 32 0.05 7.28 -13.54
CA TRP A 32 0.69 8.52 -13.14
C TRP A 32 1.74 8.22 -12.08
N GLU A 33 2.83 8.96 -12.11
CA GLU A 33 3.81 8.98 -11.03
C GLU A 33 3.58 10.26 -10.20
N VAL A 34 3.39 10.09 -8.90
CA VAL A 34 3.31 11.18 -7.93
C VAL A 34 4.58 11.15 -7.09
N SER A 35 5.49 12.06 -7.38
CA SER A 35 6.77 12.17 -6.69
C SER A 35 6.70 13.18 -5.53
N LYS A 36 7.76 13.22 -4.73
CA LYS A 36 8.02 14.23 -3.67
C LYS A 36 7.08 14.20 -2.45
N ILE A 37 6.19 13.22 -2.32
CA ILE A 37 5.48 13.00 -1.06
C ILE A 37 6.52 12.53 -0.01
N LYS A 38 6.59 13.24 1.12
CA LYS A 38 7.55 12.95 2.20
C LYS A 38 6.86 12.28 3.36
N SER A 39 7.58 11.48 4.14
CA SER A 39 7.06 10.80 5.33
C SER A 39 6.41 11.75 6.33
N LYS A 40 6.94 12.97 6.50
CA LYS A 40 6.33 14.03 7.33
C LYS A 40 4.92 14.44 6.87
N SER A 41 4.54 14.14 5.64
CA SER A 41 3.22 14.41 5.07
C SER A 41 2.27 13.22 5.24
N SER A 42 2.64 12.18 6.00
CA SER A 42 1.82 10.98 6.17
C SER A 42 0.41 11.25 6.73
N PRO A 43 0.19 12.15 7.72
CA PRO A 43 -1.17 12.41 8.18
C PRO A 43 -2.01 13.09 7.09
N ALA A 44 -1.39 14.01 6.34
CA ALA A 44 -2.04 14.68 5.22
C ALA A 44 -2.34 13.72 4.07
N PHE A 45 -1.44 12.78 3.79
CA PHE A 45 -1.62 11.72 2.79
C PHE A 45 -2.83 10.86 3.12
N PHE A 46 -2.90 10.30 4.34
CA PHE A 46 -4.02 9.46 4.73
C PHE A 46 -5.34 10.24 4.72
N LYS A 47 -5.36 11.50 5.15
CA LYS A 47 -6.56 12.35 5.02
C LYS A 47 -6.97 12.62 3.56
N ALA A 48 -6.01 12.72 2.65
CA ALA A 48 -6.28 13.09 1.25
C ALA A 48 -6.62 11.90 0.35
N ILE A 49 -6.10 10.70 0.65
CA ILE A 49 -6.22 9.52 -0.24
C ILE A 49 -7.68 9.10 -0.46
N GLY A 50 -8.56 9.28 0.53
CA GLY A 50 -9.99 8.98 0.37
C GLY A 50 -10.65 9.77 -0.77
N ASN A 51 -10.25 11.03 -0.97
CA ASN A 51 -10.76 11.89 -2.04
C ASN A 51 -10.17 11.57 -3.43
N LEU A 52 -9.07 10.82 -3.47
CA LEU A 52 -8.45 10.38 -4.72
C LEU A 52 -9.21 9.18 -5.32
N LEU A 53 -9.80 8.33 -4.48
CA LEU A 53 -10.26 7.01 -4.84
C LEU A 53 -11.76 6.99 -5.15
N PRO A 54 -12.23 6.15 -6.09
CA PRO A 54 -13.66 5.89 -6.21
C PRO A 54 -14.18 5.12 -5.00
N ALA A 55 -15.47 5.26 -4.68
CA ALA A 55 -16.09 4.51 -3.58
C ALA A 55 -16.00 2.98 -3.77
N GLY A 56 -15.96 2.24 -2.66
CA GLY A 56 -15.94 0.77 -2.65
C GLY A 56 -14.60 0.15 -3.08
N CYS A 57 -13.49 0.82 -2.75
CA CYS A 57 -12.15 0.24 -2.88
C CYS A 57 -11.75 -0.53 -1.61
N THR A 58 -10.75 -1.39 -1.76
CA THR A 58 -10.08 -2.08 -0.66
C THR A 58 -8.66 -1.53 -0.52
N LEU A 59 -8.32 -1.12 0.70
CA LEU A 59 -6.96 -0.81 1.11
C LEU A 59 -6.24 -2.12 1.45
N CYS A 60 -4.99 -2.24 1.00
CA CYS A 60 -4.07 -3.31 1.37
C CYS A 60 -2.82 -2.67 1.96
N ILE A 61 -2.50 -3.02 3.19
CA ILE A 61 -1.28 -2.63 3.90
C ILE A 61 -0.38 -3.85 4.00
N GLU A 62 0.87 -3.67 3.60
CA GLU A 62 1.94 -4.67 3.75
C GLU A 62 3.04 -4.07 4.62
N GLY A 63 3.56 -4.84 5.57
CA GLY A 63 4.67 -4.38 6.39
C GLY A 63 5.36 -5.49 7.17
N THR A 64 6.59 -5.23 7.58
CA THR A 64 7.47 -6.17 8.27
C THR A 64 7.72 -5.78 9.74
N ASN A 65 7.33 -4.56 10.12
CA ASN A 65 7.53 -4.01 11.46
C ASN A 65 6.33 -3.18 11.94
N ILE A 66 5.12 -3.53 11.51
CA ILE A 66 3.88 -2.87 11.94
C ILE A 66 3.77 -2.99 13.47
N CYS A 67 3.46 -1.92 14.19
CA CYS A 67 3.37 -1.95 15.65
C CYS A 67 2.00 -2.46 16.12
N ASP A 68 1.94 -3.00 17.34
CA ASP A 68 0.74 -3.69 17.87
C ASP A 68 -0.54 -2.82 17.85
N GLU A 69 -0.41 -1.51 18.08
CA GLU A 69 -1.55 -0.59 18.01
C GLU A 69 -2.13 -0.52 16.59
N VAL A 70 -1.26 -0.45 15.58
CA VAL A 70 -1.68 -0.43 14.17
C VAL A 70 -2.24 -1.79 13.76
N LYS A 71 -1.62 -2.89 14.19
CA LYS A 71 -2.13 -4.25 13.92
C LYS A 71 -3.53 -4.44 14.47
N ALA A 72 -3.74 -4.15 15.76
CA ALA A 72 -5.04 -4.30 16.41
C ALA A 72 -6.12 -3.45 15.72
N PHE A 73 -5.76 -2.24 15.28
CA PHE A 73 -6.64 -1.40 14.48
C PHE A 73 -6.97 -2.04 13.12
N LEU A 74 -5.97 -2.49 12.36
CA LEU A 74 -6.17 -3.09 11.03
C LEU A 74 -6.96 -4.40 11.11
N GLU A 75 -6.72 -5.23 12.12
CA GLU A 75 -7.47 -6.46 12.38
C GLU A 75 -8.94 -6.18 12.70
N GLY A 76 -9.21 -5.15 13.51
CA GLY A 76 -10.57 -4.74 13.86
C GLY A 76 -11.38 -4.18 12.69
N HIS A 77 -10.71 -3.73 11.62
CA HIS A 77 -11.34 -3.22 10.39
C HIS A 77 -11.10 -4.12 9.19
N SER A 78 -10.64 -5.35 9.45
CA SER A 78 -10.27 -6.27 8.39
C SER A 78 -11.49 -6.70 7.58
N VAL A 79 -11.26 -6.86 6.29
CA VAL A 79 -12.22 -7.50 5.38
C VAL A 79 -11.57 -8.74 4.78
N ASP A 80 -12.41 -9.68 4.39
CA ASP A 80 -11.95 -10.84 3.63
C ASP A 80 -11.18 -10.37 2.40
N GLU A 81 -10.04 -11.03 2.16
CA GLU A 81 -9.24 -10.78 0.98
C GLU A 81 -10.05 -11.08 -0.29
N ILE A 82 -10.50 -10.03 -0.98
CA ILE A 82 -11.25 -10.18 -2.24
C ILE A 82 -10.30 -10.62 -3.35
N CYS A 83 -9.07 -10.10 -3.34
CA CYS A 83 -8.05 -10.33 -4.35
C CYS A 83 -6.66 -10.30 -3.73
N LYS A 84 -5.83 -11.24 -4.16
CA LYS A 84 -4.41 -11.24 -3.86
C LYS A 84 -3.67 -10.18 -4.63
N VAL A 85 -3.05 -9.24 -3.92
CA VAL A 85 -2.16 -8.23 -4.49
C VAL A 85 -0.74 -8.81 -4.57
N GLN A 86 -0.01 -8.48 -5.64
CA GLN A 86 1.41 -8.80 -5.72
C GLN A 86 2.17 -8.00 -4.65
N LEU A 87 2.76 -8.72 -3.71
CA LEU A 87 3.50 -8.13 -2.60
C LEU A 87 4.85 -7.57 -3.05
N GLY A 88 5.33 -6.56 -2.32
CA GLY A 88 6.60 -5.88 -2.61
C GLY A 88 7.77 -6.46 -1.82
N THR A 89 7.51 -7.10 -0.69
CA THR A 89 8.51 -7.67 0.20
C THR A 89 8.58 -9.19 0.08
N TYR A 90 9.72 -9.67 -0.45
CA TYR A 90 10.02 -11.11 -0.51
C TYR A 90 10.50 -11.67 0.85
N TRP A 91 11.33 -10.91 1.57
CA TRP A 91 11.89 -11.29 2.87
C TRP A 91 12.30 -10.03 3.67
N PRO A 92 12.08 -9.98 5.01
CA PRO A 92 11.37 -10.96 5.83
C PRO A 92 9.91 -11.10 5.41
N ARG A 93 9.26 -12.19 5.79
CA ARG A 93 7.86 -12.44 5.43
C ARG A 93 6.99 -11.29 5.98
N PRO A 94 6.28 -10.53 5.14
CA PRO A 94 5.48 -9.41 5.60
C PRO A 94 4.15 -9.89 6.20
N GLU A 95 3.59 -9.06 7.06
CA GLU A 95 2.18 -9.09 7.46
C GLU A 95 1.37 -8.28 6.44
N VAL A 96 0.18 -8.78 6.12
CA VAL A 96 -0.70 -8.18 5.10
C VAL A 96 -2.10 -8.02 5.68
N TYR A 97 -2.65 -6.81 5.57
CA TYR A 97 -3.96 -6.47 6.08
C TYR A 97 -4.81 -5.83 4.98
N HIS A 98 -6.06 -6.27 4.87
CA HIS A 98 -7.05 -5.70 3.96
C HIS A 98 -8.15 -5.00 4.76
N ALA A 99 -8.49 -3.77 4.39
CA ALA A 99 -9.56 -3.01 5.01
C ALA A 99 -10.39 -2.27 3.95
N VAL A 100 -11.63 -1.88 4.28
CA VAL A 100 -12.41 -1.00 3.40
C VAL A 100 -11.72 0.35 3.31
N ALA A 101 -11.47 0.83 2.09
CA ALA A 101 -10.98 2.19 1.86
C ALA A 101 -12.11 3.19 2.18
N SER A 102 -12.17 3.63 3.43
CA SER A 102 -13.22 4.49 3.99
C SER A 102 -12.62 5.66 4.75
N ASP A 103 -13.42 6.71 4.93
CA ASP A 103 -12.99 7.91 5.68
C ASP A 103 -12.62 7.58 7.13
N GLU A 104 -13.30 6.62 7.75
CA GLU A 104 -12.97 6.13 9.10
C GLU A 104 -11.58 5.51 9.14
N VAL A 105 -11.30 4.56 8.24
CA VAL A 105 -10.01 3.88 8.18
C VAL A 105 -8.88 4.86 7.90
N PHE A 106 -9.09 5.77 6.95
CA PHE A 106 -8.09 6.77 6.58
C PHE A 106 -7.87 7.83 7.66
N SER A 107 -8.91 8.25 8.38
CA SER A 107 -8.77 9.19 9.49
C SER A 107 -7.97 8.56 10.64
N ALA A 108 -8.25 7.30 10.99
CA ALA A 108 -7.52 6.59 12.02
C ALA A 108 -6.03 6.35 11.64
N LEU A 109 -5.75 5.97 10.39
CA LEU A 109 -4.37 5.87 9.91
C LEU A 109 -3.66 7.22 9.91
N ALA A 110 -4.36 8.31 9.59
CA ALA A 110 -3.80 9.65 9.69
C ALA A 110 -3.38 9.98 11.13
N GLU A 111 -4.26 9.73 12.11
CA GLU A 111 -3.96 9.95 13.53
C GLU A 111 -2.81 9.07 14.03
N LEU A 112 -2.77 7.80 13.63
CA LEU A 112 -1.65 6.89 13.95
C LEU A 112 -0.34 7.44 13.37
N SER A 113 -0.37 7.96 12.15
CA SER A 113 0.80 8.53 11.48
C SER A 113 1.32 9.85 12.06
N GLU A 114 0.55 10.52 12.92
CA GLU A 114 1.02 11.70 13.66
C GLU A 114 1.99 11.30 14.79
N ARG A 115 1.94 10.05 15.27
CA ARG A 115 2.69 9.58 16.44
C ARG A 115 3.57 8.35 16.20
N ARG A 116 3.47 7.72 15.02
CA ARG A 116 4.24 6.52 14.63
C ARG A 116 5.12 6.80 13.42
N ALA A 117 6.28 6.16 13.38
CA ALA A 117 7.10 6.17 12.18
C ALA A 117 6.43 5.34 11.06
N ILE A 118 6.69 5.67 9.79
CA ILE A 118 6.05 4.97 8.67
C ILE A 118 6.24 3.46 8.69
N PRO A 119 7.44 2.91 8.96
CA PRO A 119 7.61 1.45 9.03
C PRO A 119 6.84 0.77 10.17
N GLU A 120 6.41 1.54 11.19
CA GLU A 120 5.52 1.04 12.25
C GLU A 120 4.05 0.96 11.80
N ILE A 121 3.73 1.50 10.62
CA ILE A 121 2.38 1.51 10.02
C ILE A 121 2.32 0.59 8.81
N CYS A 122 3.26 0.78 7.88
CA CYS A 122 3.31 0.05 6.62
C CYS A 122 4.69 0.21 5.96
N ASP A 123 5.11 -0.82 5.23
CA ASP A 123 6.20 -0.70 4.26
C ASP A 123 5.63 -0.40 2.86
N HIS A 124 4.48 -0.99 2.51
CA HIS A 124 3.83 -0.79 1.22
C HIS A 124 2.33 -0.53 1.38
N ILE A 125 1.78 0.29 0.46
CA ILE A 125 0.37 0.64 0.40
C ILE A 125 -0.16 0.32 -1.00
N TYR A 126 -1.27 -0.41 -1.05
CA TYR A 126 -2.02 -0.63 -2.28
C TYR A 126 -3.48 -0.32 -2.09
N VAL A 127 -4.13 0.14 -3.15
CA VAL A 127 -5.58 0.24 -3.20
C VAL A 127 -6.09 -0.37 -4.47
N TYR A 128 -7.10 -1.22 -4.39
CA TYR A 128 -7.69 -1.88 -5.54
C TYR A 128 -9.21 -1.89 -5.50
N LYS A 129 -9.82 -2.10 -6.67
CA LYS A 129 -11.25 -2.30 -6.84
C LYS A 129 -11.48 -3.31 -7.97
N ASN A 130 -12.36 -4.29 -7.77
CA ASN A 130 -12.74 -5.28 -8.79
C ASN A 130 -11.54 -5.92 -9.51
N LYS A 131 -10.53 -6.41 -8.76
CA LYS A 131 -9.28 -7.00 -9.29
C LYS A 131 -8.33 -6.03 -10.01
N GLU A 132 -8.57 -4.73 -9.95
CA GLU A 132 -7.69 -3.72 -10.55
C GLU A 132 -7.03 -2.87 -9.48
N VAL A 133 -5.70 -2.83 -9.49
CA VAL A 133 -4.93 -1.94 -8.62
C VAL A 133 -5.04 -0.52 -9.14
N LEU A 134 -5.52 0.39 -8.29
CA LEU A 134 -5.68 1.81 -8.57
C LEU A 134 -4.53 2.65 -8.01
N LEU A 135 -3.89 2.16 -6.95
CA LEU A 135 -2.77 2.81 -6.31
C LEU A 135 -1.77 1.73 -5.86
N SER A 136 -0.49 1.96 -6.12
CA SER A 136 0.60 1.10 -5.67
C SER A 136 1.72 1.98 -5.14
N TRP A 137 2.15 1.70 -3.92
CA TRP A 137 3.27 2.38 -3.29
C TRP A 137 4.15 1.39 -2.53
N ASN A 138 5.09 0.79 -3.25
CA ASN A 138 6.17 0.05 -2.62
C ASN A 138 7.11 1.06 -1.94
N ASP A 139 7.77 0.66 -0.86
CA ASP A 139 8.61 1.54 -0.02
C ASP A 139 7.96 2.92 0.23
N ALA A 140 6.76 2.89 0.81
CA ALA A 140 5.90 4.06 0.98
C ALA A 140 6.68 5.24 1.58
N PHE A 141 6.49 6.43 1.00
CA PHE A 141 7.17 7.69 1.35
C PHE A 141 8.68 7.76 1.08
N SER A 142 9.30 6.70 0.56
CA SER A 142 10.72 6.68 0.18
C SER A 142 10.92 6.78 -1.34
N ILE A 143 10.00 6.21 -2.11
CA ILE A 143 9.97 6.27 -3.58
C ILE A 143 8.66 6.91 -4.08
N PRO A 144 8.50 7.17 -5.39
CA PRO A 144 7.25 7.72 -5.91
C PRO A 144 6.03 6.81 -5.70
N LEU A 145 4.88 7.44 -5.52
CA LEU A 145 3.57 6.81 -5.53
C LEU A 145 3.10 6.62 -6.98
N TYR A 146 2.57 5.46 -7.31
CA TYR A 146 1.99 5.20 -8.64
C TYR A 146 0.47 5.09 -8.57
N VAL A 147 -0.23 5.83 -9.44
CA VAL A 147 -1.69 5.90 -9.47
C VAL A 147 -2.20 5.55 -10.86
N SER A 148 -3.17 4.65 -10.96
CA SER A 148 -3.77 4.26 -12.24
C SER A 148 -4.40 5.45 -12.97
N LYS A 149 -4.27 5.51 -14.30
CA LYS A 149 -4.98 6.49 -15.16
C LYS A 149 -6.51 6.32 -15.16
N ARG A 150 -7.02 5.26 -14.52
CA ARG A 150 -8.46 5.11 -14.24
C ARG A 150 -8.96 6.04 -13.14
N VAL A 151 -8.06 6.55 -12.30
CA VAL A 151 -8.36 7.64 -11.38
C VAL A 151 -8.45 8.94 -12.17
N ALA A 152 -9.50 9.73 -11.90
CA ALA A 152 -9.72 10.99 -12.59
C ALA A 152 -8.53 11.95 -12.35
N GLU A 153 -8.01 12.54 -13.44
CA GLU A 153 -6.88 13.47 -13.37
C GLU A 153 -7.20 14.69 -12.48
N SER A 154 -8.46 15.14 -12.46
CA SER A 154 -8.91 16.23 -11.57
C SER A 154 -8.78 15.86 -10.09
N SER A 155 -9.19 14.64 -9.70
CA SER A 155 -9.02 14.13 -8.33
C SER A 155 -7.55 14.00 -7.98
N LEU A 156 -6.72 13.51 -8.92
CA LEU A 156 -5.27 13.43 -8.72
C LEU A 156 -4.63 14.81 -8.52
N LYS A 157 -5.03 15.82 -9.30
CA LYS A 157 -4.55 17.19 -9.12
C LYS A 157 -4.92 17.76 -7.76
N ALA A 158 -6.17 17.58 -7.32
CA ALA A 158 -6.61 18.03 -6.00
C ALA A 158 -5.86 17.32 -4.86
N PHE A 159 -5.61 16.02 -5.01
CA PHE A 159 -4.79 15.24 -4.08
C PHE A 159 -3.36 15.79 -4.00
N CYS A 160 -2.69 16.02 -5.14
CA CYS A 160 -1.34 16.60 -5.15
C CYS A 160 -1.30 17.99 -4.52
N GLN A 161 -2.27 18.86 -4.83
CA GLN A 161 -2.37 20.20 -4.21
C GLN A 161 -2.48 20.15 -2.68
N THR A 162 -3.13 19.12 -2.14
CA THR A 162 -3.25 18.92 -0.69
C THR A 162 -1.90 18.56 -0.05
N LEU A 163 -1.01 17.89 -0.77
CA LEU A 163 0.27 17.39 -0.24
C LEU A 163 1.46 18.35 -0.45
N GLY A 164 1.29 19.37 -1.30
CA GLY A 164 2.31 20.36 -1.64
C GLY A 164 3.27 19.91 -2.74
#